data_AF-A0A966CBB7-F1
#
_entry.id   AF-A0A966CBB7-F1
#
_cell.length_a   1.000
_cell.length_b   1.000
_cell.length_c   1.000
_cell.angle_alpha   90.00
_cell.angle_beta   90.00
_cell.angle_gamma   90.00
#
_symmetry.space_group_name_H-M   'P 1'
#
loop_
_entity.id
_entity.type
_entity.pdbx_description
1 polymer ?
#
loop_
_entity_poly.entity_id
_entity_poly.type
_entity_poly.pdbx_seq_one_letter_code
_entity_poly.pdbx_strand_id
1 'polypeptide(L)'
;KKQEKYLLLEVENPILGENKNVKQRRVNFYQRLGAKTMKNIRYLLPKLSDEEAPEMILMIYPSYKENFIEGDLVKTLIISIYEQFYQQYAHPNLNFLLKNIPDKINLV
;
A
#
# COMPACT_ATOMS: atom_id res chain seq x y z
N LYS A 1 15.38 -1.90 -24.33
CA LYS A 1 14.36 -0.99 -23.76
C LYS A 1 14.58 -0.92 -22.25
N LYS A 2 14.68 0.27 -21.65
CA LYS A 2 14.81 0.42 -20.19
C LYS A 2 13.47 0.01 -19.57
N GLN A 3 13.46 -1.01 -18.70
CA GLN A 3 12.24 -1.35 -17.95
C GLN A 3 11.90 -0.18 -17.03
N GLU A 4 10.63 0.22 -17.04
CA GLU A 4 10.13 1.21 -16.11
C GLU A 4 10.06 0.58 -14.73
N LYS A 5 10.76 1.20 -13.78
CA LYS A 5 10.79 0.74 -12.39
C LYS A 5 9.90 1.67 -11.57
N TYR A 6 9.03 1.07 -10.79
CA TYR A 6 8.16 1.75 -9.84
C TYR A 6 8.50 1.30 -8.42
N LEU A 7 8.30 2.21 -7.47
CA LEU A 7 8.37 2.02 -6.04
C LEU A 7 6.95 1.89 -5.51
N LEU A 8 6.71 0.85 -4.72
CA LEU A 8 5.53 0.72 -3.88
C LEU A 8 5.89 1.25 -2.49
N LEU A 9 5.08 2.13 -1.95
CA LEU A 9 5.32 2.83 -0.68
C LEU A 9 4.23 2.46 0.32
N GLU A 10 4.62 2.05 1.52
CA GLU A 10 3.75 1.90 2.68
C GLU A 10 3.84 3.20 3.52
N VAL A 11 2.76 3.96 3.58
CA VAL A 11 2.72 5.26 4.28
C VAL A 11 1.65 5.22 5.36
N GLU A 12 1.94 5.78 6.54
CA GLU A 12 0.98 5.77 7.66
C GLU A 12 -0.33 6.47 7.28
N ASN A 13 -1.46 5.83 7.61
CA ASN A 13 -2.78 6.39 7.34
C ASN A 13 -3.04 7.62 8.25
N PRO A 14 -3.21 8.84 7.70
CA PRO A 14 -3.39 10.06 8.49
C PRO A 14 -4.73 10.15 9.20
N ILE A 15 -5.70 9.31 8.85
CA ILE A 15 -7.03 9.28 9.48
C ILE A 15 -6.99 8.53 10.82
N LEU A 16 -5.98 7.67 11.02
CA LEU A 16 -5.88 6.74 12.15
C LEU A 16 -4.80 7.16 13.15
N GLY A 17 -5.10 6.93 14.43
CA GLY A 17 -4.20 7.19 15.56
C GLY A 17 -3.89 8.68 15.79
N GLU A 18 -2.78 8.91 16.50
CA GLU A 18 -2.30 10.24 16.83
C GLU A 18 -1.48 10.88 15.69
N ASN A 19 -1.09 12.15 15.86
CA ASN A 19 -0.22 12.88 14.94
C ASN A 19 -0.73 12.99 13.50
N LYS A 20 -2.06 13.05 13.32
CA LYS A 20 -2.75 13.16 12.01
C LYS A 20 -2.13 14.21 11.08
N ASN A 21 -1.78 15.39 11.61
CA ASN A 21 -1.16 16.47 10.84
C ASN A 21 0.22 16.09 10.29
N VAL A 22 1.04 15.37 11.06
CA VAL A 22 2.37 14.90 10.64
C VAL A 22 2.23 13.82 9.58
N LYS A 23 1.34 12.86 9.79
CA LYS A 23 1.03 11.80 8.82
C LYS A 23 0.54 12.40 7.50
N GLN A 24 -0.37 13.37 7.56
CA GLN A 24 -0.89 14.04 6.37
C GLN A 24 0.21 14.80 5.61
N ARG A 25 1.13 15.47 6.32
CA ARG A 25 2.29 16.13 5.68
C ARG A 25 3.16 15.13 4.93
N ARG A 26 3.32 13.90 5.44
CA ARG A 26 4.08 12.83 4.78
C ARG A 26 3.40 12.35 3.50
N VAL A 27 2.08 12.15 3.53
CA VAL A 27 1.30 11.84 2.31
C VAL A 27 1.47 12.95 1.26
N ASN A 28 1.27 14.20 1.66
CA ASN A 28 1.40 15.36 0.76
C ASN A 28 2.82 15.50 0.19
N PHE A 29 3.85 15.13 0.96
CA PHE A 29 5.23 15.12 0.48
C PHE A 29 5.40 14.16 -0.69
N TYR A 30 4.96 12.90 -0.56
CA TYR A 30 5.07 11.92 -1.65
C TYR A 30 4.19 12.29 -2.85
N GLN A 31 2.99 12.82 -2.63
CA GLN A 31 2.14 13.29 -3.73
C GLN A 31 2.79 14.44 -4.52
N ARG A 32 3.46 15.39 -3.85
CA ARG A 32 4.20 16.46 -4.54
C ARG A 32 5.38 15.95 -5.37
N LEU A 33 5.95 14.79 -5.02
CA LEU A 33 6.95 14.12 -5.83
C LEU A 33 6.34 13.35 -7.01
N GLY A 34 5.02 13.29 -7.13
CA GLY A 34 4.32 12.58 -8.20
C GLY A 34 3.94 11.15 -7.84
N ALA A 35 3.99 10.77 -6.55
CA ALA A 35 3.42 9.51 -6.11
C ALA A 35 1.89 9.57 -6.14
N LYS A 36 1.25 8.48 -6.55
CA LYS A 36 -0.21 8.34 -6.52
C LYS A 36 -0.64 7.33 -5.47
N THR A 37 -1.73 7.62 -4.77
CA THR A 37 -2.33 6.76 -3.74
C THR A 37 -3.23 5.72 -4.40
N MET A 38 -3.11 4.47 -3.98
CA MET A 38 -4.01 3.39 -4.34
C MET A 38 -5.31 3.49 -3.54
N LYS A 39 -6.43 3.80 -4.19
CA LYS A 39 -7.73 3.96 -3.53
C LYS A 39 -8.39 2.62 -3.23
N ASN A 40 -9.23 2.62 -2.18
CA ASN A 40 -10.08 1.49 -1.80
C ASN A 40 -9.30 0.21 -1.46
N ILE A 41 -8.04 0.34 -1.06
CA ILE A 41 -7.27 -0.75 -0.44
C ILE A 41 -7.14 -0.42 1.04
N ARG A 42 -7.64 -1.32 1.88
CA ARG A 42 -7.42 -1.25 3.33
C ARG A 42 -6.19 -2.09 3.69
N TYR A 43 -5.00 -1.60 3.38
CA TYR A 43 -3.77 -2.37 3.59
C TYR A 43 -3.39 -2.42 5.07
N LEU A 44 -3.22 -3.63 5.60
CA LEU A 44 -2.81 -3.89 6.96
C LEU A 44 -1.40 -4.45 6.93
N LEU A 45 -0.54 -3.99 7.84
CA LEU A 45 0.74 -4.65 8.05
C LEU A 45 0.54 -6.04 8.67
N PRO A 46 1.46 -6.98 8.44
CA PRO A 46 1.49 -8.20 9.26
C PRO A 46 1.71 -7.80 10.73
N LYS A 47 1.07 -8.51 11.66
CA LYS A 47 1.28 -8.23 13.09
C LYS A 47 2.71 -8.58 13.45
N LEU A 48 3.50 -7.58 13.84
CA LEU A 48 4.88 -7.75 14.30
C LEU A 48 4.98 -7.87 15.84
N SER A 49 3.87 -7.63 16.54
CA SER A 49 3.73 -7.71 18.00
C SER A 49 2.27 -8.03 18.38
N ASP A 50 1.97 -8.09 19.68
CA ASP A 50 0.61 -8.29 20.22
C ASP A 50 -0.34 -7.09 19.99
N GLU A 51 0.17 -5.96 19.48
CA GLU A 51 -0.64 -4.79 19.15
C GLU A 51 -1.50 -5.02 17.87
N GLU A 52 -2.51 -4.17 17.67
CA GLU A 52 -3.29 -4.20 16.44
C GLU A 52 -2.40 -3.86 15.24
N ALA A 53 -2.51 -4.65 14.16
CA ALA A 53 -1.79 -4.40 12.93
C ALA A 53 -2.16 -3.01 12.38
N PRO A 54 -1.20 -2.08 12.25
CA PRO A 54 -1.51 -0.75 11.77
C PRO A 54 -1.94 -0.80 10.30
N GLU A 55 -2.97 -0.02 10.00
CA GLU A 55 -3.42 0.20 8.63
C GLU A 55 -2.59 1.31 7.97
N MET A 56 -2.10 1.02 6.77
CA MET A 56 -1.29 1.93 5.97
C MET A 56 -1.99 2.23 4.64
N ILE A 57 -1.63 3.35 4.02
CA ILE A 57 -1.96 3.61 2.62
C ILE A 57 -0.83 3.05 1.73
N LEU A 58 -1.21 2.51 0.58
CA LEU A 58 -0.27 2.14 -0.46
C LEU A 58 -0.18 3.26 -1.50
N MET A 59 1.04 3.64 -1.87
CA MET A 59 1.29 4.60 -2.94
C MET A 59 2.29 4.05 -3.97
N ILE A 60 2.22 4.54 -5.21
CA ILE A 60 3.15 4.17 -6.29
C ILE A 60 3.90 5.40 -6.81
N TYR A 61 5.21 5.26 -7.05
CA TYR A 61 6.11 6.31 -7.54
C TYR A 61 7.13 5.76 -8.55
N PRO A 62 7.64 6.52 -9.54
CA PRO A 62 7.11 7.81 -9.98
C PRO A 62 5.72 7.64 -10.59
N SER A 63 5.09 8.74 -11.01
CA SER A 63 3.74 8.74 -11.57
C SER A 63 3.51 7.56 -12.52
N TYR A 64 2.59 6.68 -12.13
CA TYR A 64 2.23 5.53 -12.94
C TYR A 64 1.56 6.03 -14.23
N LYS A 65 1.87 5.35 -15.34
CA LYS A 65 1.39 5.74 -16.67
C LYS A 65 -0.12 5.80 -16.76
N GLU A 66 -0.77 4.85 -16.11
CA GLU A 66 -2.21 4.74 -16.05
C GLU A 66 -2.74 5.37 -14.76
N ASN A 67 -4.05 5.61 -14.73
CA ASN A 67 -4.74 6.08 -13.53
C ASN A 67 -5.32 4.92 -12.70
N PHE A 68 -4.96 3.68 -13.04
CA PHE A 68 -5.31 2.50 -12.27
C PHE A 68 -4.20 1.46 -12.29
N ILE A 69 -4.30 0.46 -11.40
CA ILE A 69 -3.51 -0.77 -11.41
C ILE A 69 -4.46 -1.96 -11.35
N GLU A 70 -4.15 -3.01 -12.09
CA GLU A 70 -4.89 -4.27 -12.05
C GLU A 70 -4.77 -4.95 -10.68
N GLY A 71 -5.90 -5.41 -10.15
CA GLY A 71 -6.00 -5.99 -8.81
C GLY A 71 -5.15 -7.22 -8.62
N ASP A 72 -4.96 -8.04 -9.65
CA ASP A 72 -4.12 -9.24 -9.58
C ASP A 72 -2.64 -8.90 -9.42
N LEU A 73 -2.19 -7.78 -10.01
CA LEU A 73 -0.83 -7.27 -9.77
C LEU A 73 -0.70 -6.80 -8.31
N VAL A 74 -1.68 -6.05 -7.80
CA VAL A 74 -1.68 -5.59 -6.40
C VAL A 74 -1.69 -6.77 -5.42
N LYS A 75 -2.52 -7.80 -5.67
CA LYS A 75 -2.55 -9.05 -4.89
C LYS A 75 -1.16 -9.70 -4.86
N THR A 76 -0.53 -9.86 -6.02
CA THR A 76 0.81 -10.45 -6.15
C THR A 76 1.88 -9.65 -5.40
N LEU A 77 1.81 -8.31 -5.47
CA LEU A 77 2.72 -7.43 -4.75
C LEU A 77 2.54 -7.53 -3.23
N ILE A 78 1.29 -7.57 -2.74
CA ILE A 78 1.01 -7.71 -1.30
C ILE A 78 1.50 -9.06 -0.77
N ILE A 79 1.27 -10.15 -1.50
CA ILE A 79 1.82 -11.48 -1.15
C ILE A 79 3.35 -11.38 -1.07
N SER A 80 3.99 -10.79 -2.07
CA SER A 80 5.45 -10.63 -2.11
C SER A 80 5.98 -9.79 -0.95
N ILE A 81 5.27 -8.72 -0.54
CA ILE A 81 5.63 -7.91 0.62
C ILE A 81 5.61 -8.75 1.90
N TYR A 82 4.49 -9.45 2.12
CA TYR A 82 4.31 -10.30 3.31
C TYR A 82 5.38 -11.38 3.41
N GLU A 83 5.67 -12.07 2.31
CA GLU A 83 6.61 -13.20 2.29
C GLU A 83 8.08 -12.75 2.28
N GLN A 84 8.43 -11.75 1.47
CA GLN A 84 9.83 -11.41 1.23
C GLN A 84 10.38 -10.37 2.19
N PHE A 85 9.58 -9.37 2.57
CA PHE A 85 10.02 -8.30 3.48
C PHE A 85 9.73 -8.63 4.93
N TYR A 86 8.54 -9.18 5.21
CA TYR A 86 8.12 -9.48 6.57
C TYR A 86 8.34 -10.94 6.97
N GLN A 87 8.63 -11.86 6.02
CA GLN A 87 8.79 -13.29 6.28
C GLN A 87 7.55 -13.94 6.92
N GLN A 88 6.37 -13.39 6.63
CA GLN A 88 5.08 -13.77 7.21
C GLN A 88 4.24 -14.54 6.19
N TYR A 89 4.59 -15.81 6.02
CA TYR A 89 3.88 -16.73 5.13
C TYR A 89 2.49 -17.06 5.66
N ALA A 90 1.47 -17.03 4.79
CA ALA A 90 0.08 -17.38 5.12
C ALA A 90 -0.52 -16.61 6.32
N HIS A 91 -0.06 -15.37 6.57
CA HIS A 91 -0.55 -14.56 7.68
C HIS A 91 -2.08 -14.36 7.60
N PRO A 92 -2.84 -14.42 8.71
CA PRO A 92 -4.30 -14.33 8.70
C PRO A 92 -4.85 -13.09 7.98
N ASN A 93 -4.18 -11.94 8.14
CA ASN A 93 -4.55 -10.70 7.45
C ASN A 93 -4.46 -10.82 5.92
N LEU A 94 -3.56 -11.65 5.37
CA LEU A 94 -3.33 -11.75 3.93
C LEU A 94 -4.60 -12.20 3.21
N ASN A 95 -5.27 -13.24 3.71
CA ASN A 95 -6.53 -13.72 3.13
C ASN A 95 -7.64 -12.66 3.17
N PHE A 96 -7.70 -11.87 4.26
CA PHE A 96 -8.66 -10.77 4.37
C PHE A 96 -8.34 -9.66 3.35
N LEU A 97 -7.08 -9.27 3.22
CA LEU A 97 -6.64 -8.27 2.25
C LEU A 97 -6.97 -8.69 0.82
N LEU A 98 -6.55 -9.90 0.42
CA LEU A 98 -6.70 -10.39 -0.95
C LEU A 98 -8.17 -10.48 -1.40
N LYS A 99 -9.09 -10.82 -0.50
CA LYS A 99 -10.53 -10.88 -0.79
C LYS A 99 -11.18 -9.50 -1.02
N ASN A 100 -10.59 -8.44 -0.46
CA ASN A 100 -11.16 -7.09 -0.51
C ASN A 100 -10.47 -6.17 -1.54
N ILE A 101 -9.48 -6.68 -2.27
CA ILE A 101 -8.84 -5.92 -3.36
C ILE A 101 -9.76 -5.95 -4.59
N PRO A 102 -10.19 -4.78 -5.10
CA PRO A 102 -11.00 -4.71 -6.30
C PRO A 102 -10.18 -5.12 -7.53
N ASP A 103 -10.87 -5.50 -8.62
CA ASP A 103 -10.20 -5.87 -9.88
C ASP A 103 -9.41 -4.71 -10.49
N LYS A 104 -9.82 -3.46 -10.24
CA LYS A 104 -9.10 -2.25 -10.65
C LYS A 104 -9.00 -1.25 -9.51
N ILE A 105 -7.78 -0.81 -9.25
CA ILE A 105 -7.45 0.13 -8.17
C ILE A 105 -7.14 1.47 -8.79
N ASN A 106 -7.95 2.48 -8.48
CA ASN A 106 -7.70 3.85 -8.94
C ASN A 106 -6.48 4.46 -8.23
N LEU A 107 -5.70 5.22 -9.00
CA LEU A 107 -4.52 5.95 -8.54
C LEU A 107 -4.82 7.45 -8.50
N VAL A 108 -4.64 8.08 -7.33
CA VAL A 108 -4.92 9.53 -7.13
C VAL A 108 -3.83 10.32 -6.43
#